data_AF-A0A6P0UWP3-F1
#
_entry.id   AF-A0A6P0UWP3-F1
#
_cell.length_a   1.000
_cell.length_b   1.000
_cell.length_c   1.000
_cell.angle_alpha   90.00
_cell.angle_beta   90.00
_cell.angle_gamma   90.00
#
_symmetry.space_group_name_H-M   'P 1'
#
loop_
_entity.id
_entity.type
_entity.pdbx_description
1 polymer ?
#
loop_
_entity_poly.entity_id
_entity_poly.type
_entity_poly.pdbx_seq_one_letter_code
_entity_poly.pdbx_strand_id
1 'polypeptide(L)'
;MTPSLLDKLGDWNPQLFREIKGRLKPRNILIAVAISLATTPTLLWILLQSVENLDKTKILFGAAFFASWILIYASLVQLILMMRTPKRVIWAAGTVAATTCLPVTLLGVLGIFPDENPTLWLFSTFPWVGLEYGTTTTVLMALLGQVIVLILLNLQLRRQLKQVGESASKALLSMDNG
;
A
#
# COMPACT_ATOMS: atom_id res chain seq x y z
N MET A 1 34.15 8.23 -28.01
CA MET A 1 32.75 7.95 -27.60
C MET A 1 32.75 6.59 -26.91
N THR A 2 32.71 6.57 -25.58
CA THR A 2 32.64 5.31 -24.82
C THR A 2 31.23 4.76 -24.92
N PRO A 3 31.01 3.51 -25.36
CA PRO A 3 29.68 2.90 -25.31
C PRO A 3 29.20 2.94 -23.87
N SER A 4 27.99 3.45 -23.66
CA SER A 4 27.44 3.62 -22.33
C SER A 4 27.28 2.23 -21.70
N LEU A 5 27.54 2.09 -20.40
CA LEU A 5 27.35 0.82 -19.69
C LEU A 5 25.92 0.27 -19.86
N LEU A 6 24.95 1.17 -20.10
CA LEU A 6 23.55 0.83 -20.39
C LEU A 6 23.40 0.08 -21.71
N ASP A 7 24.10 0.48 -22.78
CA ASP A 7 24.04 -0.21 -24.08
C ASP A 7 24.66 -1.61 -23.99
N LYS A 8 25.79 -1.71 -23.27
CA LYS A 8 26.51 -2.97 -23.10
C LYS A 8 25.76 -3.97 -22.21
N LEU A 9 24.98 -3.47 -21.23
CA LEU A 9 24.08 -4.29 -20.39
C LEU A 9 22.81 -4.73 -21.15
N GLY A 10 22.31 -3.90 -22.06
CA GLY A 10 21.13 -4.21 -22.88
C GLY A 10 21.36 -5.36 -23.86
N ASP A 11 22.54 -5.44 -24.47
CA ASP A 11 22.87 -6.43 -25.50
C ASP A 11 23.43 -7.75 -24.94
N TRP A 12 23.82 -7.79 -23.66
CA TRP A 12 24.58 -8.91 -23.09
C TRP A 12 23.76 -10.20 -22.94
N ASN A 13 22.47 -10.09 -22.61
CA ASN A 13 21.60 -11.25 -22.56
C ASN A 13 20.11 -10.88 -22.70
N PRO A 14 19.58 -10.80 -23.94
CA PRO A 14 18.18 -10.44 -24.18
C PRO A 14 17.18 -11.42 -23.54
N GLN A 15 17.62 -12.65 -23.26
CA GLN A 15 16.82 -13.67 -22.58
C GLN A 15 16.62 -13.34 -21.09
N LEU A 16 17.68 -12.90 -20.38
CA LEU A 16 17.56 -12.45 -19.00
C LEU A 16 16.69 -11.19 -18.89
N PHE A 17 16.81 -10.26 -19.83
CA PHE A 17 15.98 -9.05 -19.83
C PHE A 17 14.49 -9.38 -20.01
N ARG A 18 14.18 -10.37 -20.86
CA ARG A 18 12.82 -10.88 -21.06
C ARG A 18 12.28 -11.61 -19.84
N GLU A 19 13.12 -12.40 -19.15
CA GLU A 19 12.72 -13.08 -17.92
C GLU A 19 12.52 -12.10 -16.75
N ILE A 20 13.41 -11.12 -16.59
CA ILE A 20 13.30 -10.07 -15.58
C ILE A 20 12.04 -9.23 -15.84
N LYS A 21 11.83 -8.79 -17.09
CA LYS A 21 10.62 -8.03 -17.48
C LYS A 21 9.34 -8.87 -17.36
N GLY A 22 9.42 -10.18 -17.61
CA GLY A 22 8.31 -11.12 -17.42
C GLY A 22 7.98 -11.42 -15.95
N ARG A 23 8.98 -11.41 -15.07
CA ARG A 23 8.84 -11.61 -13.61
C ARG A 23 8.49 -10.32 -12.87
N LEU A 24 8.98 -9.17 -13.33
CA LEU A 24 8.61 -7.83 -12.88
C LEU A 24 7.23 -7.45 -13.40
N LYS A 25 6.21 -8.14 -12.89
CA LYS A 25 4.83 -7.77 -13.14
C LYS A 25 4.58 -6.40 -12.51
N PRO A 26 3.88 -5.46 -13.19
CA PRO A 26 3.57 -4.14 -12.64
C PRO A 26 2.96 -4.19 -11.24
N ARG A 27 2.22 -5.26 -10.94
CA ARG A 27 1.71 -5.57 -9.60
C ARG A 27 2.78 -5.67 -8.52
N ASN A 28 3.86 -6.39 -8.76
CA ASN A 28 4.90 -6.60 -7.77
C ASN A 28 5.72 -5.33 -7.57
N ILE A 29 5.98 -4.58 -8.65
CA ILE A 29 6.64 -3.28 -8.57
C ILE A 29 5.80 -2.32 -7.73
N LEU A 30 4.50 -2.24 -7.97
CA LEU A 30 3.65 -1.29 -7.28
C LEU A 30 3.45 -1.64 -5.79
N ILE A 31 3.36 -2.94 -5.47
CA ILE A 31 3.37 -3.39 -4.07
C ILE A 31 4.70 -3.02 -3.40
N ALA A 32 5.84 -3.23 -4.07
CA ALA A 32 7.14 -2.84 -3.55
C ALA A 32 7.22 -1.31 -3.32
N VAL A 33 6.72 -0.51 -4.25
CA VAL A 33 6.64 0.95 -4.10
C VAL A 33 5.75 1.34 -2.91
N ALA A 34 4.58 0.71 -2.76
CA ALA A 34 3.69 1.01 -1.64
C ALA A 34 4.29 0.60 -0.29
N ILE A 35 5.02 -0.52 -0.26
CA ILE A 35 5.82 -0.93 0.91
C ILE A 35 6.88 0.13 1.19
N SER A 36 7.69 0.52 0.21
CA SER A 36 8.71 1.56 0.41
C SER A 36 8.10 2.87 0.95
N LEU A 37 6.98 3.33 0.38
CA LEU A 37 6.28 4.52 0.84
C LEU A 37 5.76 4.42 2.28
N ALA A 38 5.31 3.24 2.71
CA ALA A 38 4.92 3.02 4.10
C ALA A 38 6.14 2.93 5.04
N THR A 39 7.22 2.24 4.60
CA THR A 39 8.38 1.92 5.43
C THR A 39 9.31 3.11 5.65
N THR A 40 9.50 3.96 4.64
CA THR A 40 10.37 5.13 4.74
C THR A 40 9.99 6.07 5.89
N PRO A 41 8.73 6.49 6.05
CA PRO A 41 8.35 7.40 7.12
C PRO A 41 8.32 6.74 8.51
N THR A 42 8.02 5.43 8.61
CA THR A 42 8.15 4.70 9.89
C THR A 42 9.61 4.54 10.33
N LEU A 43 10.52 4.22 9.41
CA LEU A 43 11.95 4.14 9.71
C LEU A 43 12.53 5.49 10.11
N LEU A 44 12.13 6.57 9.42
CA LEU A 44 12.58 7.92 9.75
C LEU A 44 12.11 8.33 11.16
N TRP A 45 10.87 8.01 11.52
CA TRP A 45 10.35 8.24 12.87
C TRP A 45 11.14 7.50 13.94
N ILE A 46 11.43 6.20 13.72
CA ILE A 46 12.20 5.39 14.66
C ILE A 46 13.63 5.93 14.80
N LEU A 47 14.26 6.37 13.71
CA LEU A 47 15.62 6.92 13.73
C LEU A 47 15.70 8.26 14.48
N LEU A 48 14.65 9.08 14.41
CA LEU A 48 14.58 10.37 15.11
C LEU A 48 14.31 10.23 16.62
N GLN A 49 13.74 9.10 17.06
CA GLN A 49 13.47 8.84 18.47
C GLN A 49 14.65 8.17 19.17
N SER A 50 14.98 8.63 20.38
CA SER A 50 15.96 7.96 21.22
C SER A 50 15.41 6.61 21.70
N VAL A 51 16.12 5.53 21.37
CA VAL A 51 15.71 4.14 21.64
C VAL A 51 15.48 3.85 23.13
N GLU A 52 16.10 4.61 24.04
CA GLU A 52 15.94 4.45 25.50
C GLU A 52 14.56 4.87 26.04
N ASN A 53 13.83 5.75 25.34
CA ASN A 53 12.52 6.26 25.81
C ASN A 53 11.32 5.60 25.12
N LEU A 54 11.55 4.54 24.33
CA LEU A 54 10.48 3.91 23.58
C LEU A 54 9.68 2.96 24.47
N ASP A 55 8.45 3.38 24.77
CA ASP A 55 7.47 2.51 25.41
C ASP A 55 7.21 1.29 24.52
N LYS A 56 7.50 0.09 25.04
CA LYS A 56 7.36 -1.19 24.32
C LYS A 56 5.95 -1.39 23.78
N THR A 57 4.94 -0.85 24.46
CA THR A 57 3.54 -0.91 24.03
C THR A 57 3.30 -0.08 22.77
N LYS A 58 3.87 1.13 22.69
CA LYS A 58 3.78 2.01 21.51
C LYS A 58 4.50 1.42 20.30
N ILE A 59 5.63 0.75 20.49
CA ILE A 59 6.32 0.01 19.42
C ILE A 59 5.41 -1.09 18.85
N LEU A 60 4.78 -1.88 19.72
CA LEU A 60 3.90 -2.97 19.30
C LEU A 60 2.71 -2.43 18.48
N PHE A 61 2.07 -1.37 18.96
CA PHE A 61 0.99 -0.73 18.20
C PHE A 61 1.51 -0.14 16.89
N GLY A 62 2.62 0.58 16.89
CA GLY A 62 3.25 1.12 15.67
C GLY A 62 3.49 0.04 14.62
N ALA A 63 4.01 -1.13 15.01
CA ALA A 63 4.19 -2.26 14.12
C ALA A 63 2.86 -2.81 13.57
N ALA A 64 1.82 -2.90 14.40
CA ALA A 64 0.50 -3.36 13.98
C ALA A 64 -0.18 -2.39 12.99
N PHE A 65 -0.08 -1.07 13.24
CA PHE A 65 -0.54 -0.04 12.31
C PHE A 65 0.22 -0.11 10.98
N PHE A 66 1.54 -0.28 11.05
CA PHE A 66 2.38 -0.39 9.86
C PHE A 66 2.01 -1.61 8.99
N ALA A 67 1.83 -2.78 9.62
CA ALA A 67 1.39 -3.98 8.92
C ALA A 67 0.01 -3.79 8.27
N SER A 68 -0.92 -3.15 8.98
CA SER A 68 -2.27 -2.85 8.47
C SER A 68 -2.22 -1.95 7.25
N TRP A 69 -1.41 -0.89 7.27
CA TRP A 69 -1.22 0.02 6.13
C TRP A 69 -0.64 -0.69 4.90
N ILE A 70 0.36 -1.56 5.07
CA ILE A 70 0.92 -2.36 3.96
C ILE A 70 -0.17 -3.23 3.32
N LEU A 71 -0.97 -3.91 4.14
CA LEU A 71 -2.02 -4.79 3.65
C LEU A 71 -3.15 -4.02 2.95
N ILE A 72 -3.51 -2.85 3.45
CA ILE A 72 -4.49 -1.96 2.80
C ILE A 72 -3.95 -1.51 1.45
N TYR A 73 -2.71 -1.01 1.37
CA TYR A 73 -2.12 -0.60 0.10
C TYR A 73 -1.97 -1.75 -0.89
N ALA A 74 -1.51 -2.91 -0.44
CA ALA A 74 -1.42 -4.10 -1.29
C ALA A 74 -2.79 -4.48 -1.86
N SER A 75 -3.84 -4.45 -1.04
CA SER A 75 -5.21 -4.76 -1.45
C SER A 75 -5.76 -3.74 -2.44
N LEU A 76 -5.53 -2.44 -2.20
CA LEU A 76 -5.93 -1.35 -3.11
C LEU A 76 -5.24 -1.47 -4.46
N VAL A 77 -3.92 -1.65 -4.46
CA VAL A 77 -3.12 -1.87 -5.67
C VAL A 77 -3.65 -3.09 -6.44
N GLN A 78 -3.87 -4.21 -5.77
CA GLN A 78 -4.33 -5.43 -6.41
C GLN A 78 -5.73 -5.26 -7.01
N LEU A 79 -6.63 -4.58 -6.30
CA LEU A 79 -7.98 -4.27 -6.76
C LEU A 79 -7.95 -3.40 -8.02
N ILE A 80 -7.17 -2.31 -8.01
CA ILE A 80 -7.08 -1.38 -9.14
C ILE A 80 -6.46 -2.05 -10.37
N LEU A 81 -5.45 -2.90 -10.18
CA LEU A 81 -4.83 -3.64 -11.28
C LEU A 81 -5.78 -4.69 -11.89
N MET A 82 -6.72 -5.22 -11.10
CA MET A 82 -7.76 -6.12 -11.59
C MET A 82 -8.88 -5.40 -12.36
N MET A 83 -9.14 -4.12 -12.10
CA MET A 83 -10.15 -3.36 -12.82
C MET A 83 -9.82 -3.25 -14.31
N ARG A 84 -10.83 -3.33 -15.18
CA ARG A 84 -10.66 -3.22 -16.65
C ARG A 84 -10.51 -1.78 -17.13
N THR A 85 -9.51 -1.05 -16.63
CA THR A 85 -9.22 0.32 -17.11
C THR A 85 -7.96 0.36 -17.98
N PRO A 86 -7.90 1.23 -19.00
CA PRO A 86 -6.62 1.58 -19.62
C PRO A 86 -5.81 2.43 -18.63
N LYS A 87 -4.50 2.17 -18.50
CA LYS A 87 -3.57 2.86 -17.57
C LYS A 87 -3.74 2.53 -16.07
N ARG A 88 -4.11 1.29 -15.73
CA ARG A 88 -4.28 0.78 -14.35
C ARG A 88 -3.14 1.11 -13.39
N VAL A 89 -1.90 1.08 -13.90
CA VAL A 89 -0.69 1.38 -13.11
C VAL A 89 -0.67 2.84 -12.66
N ILE A 90 -1.05 3.77 -13.53
CA ILE A 90 -1.11 5.21 -13.21
C ILE A 90 -2.22 5.46 -12.19
N TRP A 91 -3.38 4.84 -12.37
CA TRP A 91 -4.47 4.92 -11.39
C TRP A 91 -4.07 4.36 -10.04
N ALA A 92 -3.41 3.19 -10.01
CA ALA A 92 -2.99 2.58 -8.76
C ALA A 92 -1.90 3.41 -8.06
N ALA A 93 -0.94 3.95 -8.80
CA ALA A 93 0.06 4.89 -8.25
C ALA A 93 -0.60 6.17 -7.72
N GLY A 94 -1.53 6.74 -8.48
CA GLY A 94 -2.29 7.93 -8.09
C GLY A 94 -3.12 7.69 -6.84
N THR A 95 -3.81 6.55 -6.72
CA THR A 95 -4.59 6.22 -5.52
C THR A 95 -3.71 5.99 -4.29
N VAL A 96 -2.56 5.30 -4.43
CA VAL A 96 -1.62 5.13 -3.31
C VAL A 96 -1.10 6.50 -2.87
N ALA A 97 -0.61 7.33 -3.80
CA ALA A 97 -0.10 8.67 -3.49
C ALA A 97 -1.18 9.57 -2.87
N ALA A 98 -2.41 9.55 -3.41
CA ALA A 98 -3.53 10.31 -2.86
C ALA A 98 -3.90 9.83 -1.46
N THR A 99 -3.99 8.51 -1.24
CA THR A 99 -4.29 7.95 0.09
C THR A 99 -3.19 8.25 1.10
N THR A 100 -1.93 8.37 0.65
CA THR A 100 -0.78 8.75 1.47
C THR A 100 -0.78 10.24 1.83
N CYS A 101 -0.99 11.11 0.85
CA CYS A 101 -0.78 12.55 1.03
C CYS A 101 -2.05 13.30 1.46
N LEU A 102 -3.23 12.90 0.97
CA LEU A 102 -4.47 13.62 1.22
C LEU A 102 -4.85 13.69 2.71
N PRO A 103 -4.77 12.61 3.51
CA PRO A 103 -5.17 12.70 4.91
C PRO A 103 -4.33 13.71 5.68
N VAL A 104 -3.02 13.72 5.46
CA VAL A 104 -2.09 14.60 6.20
C VAL A 104 -2.24 16.04 5.78
N THR A 105 -2.31 16.29 4.47
CA THR A 105 -2.48 17.65 3.94
C THR A 105 -3.82 18.25 4.38
N LEU A 106 -4.89 17.46 4.37
CA LEU A 106 -6.20 17.90 4.83
C LEU A 106 -6.19 18.23 6.33
N LEU A 107 -5.63 17.36 7.17
CA LEU A 107 -5.54 17.62 8.61
C LEU A 107 -4.69 18.87 8.90
N GLY A 108 -3.56 19.02 8.22
CA GLY A 108 -2.68 20.18 8.36
C GLY A 108 -3.34 21.49 7.92
N VAL A 109 -4.05 21.50 6.78
CA VAL A 109 -4.76 22.69 6.28
C VAL A 109 -5.94 23.05 7.17
N LEU A 110 -6.64 22.06 7.72
CA LEU A 110 -7.73 22.28 8.68
C LEU A 110 -7.24 22.71 10.07
N GLY A 111 -5.93 22.74 10.32
CA GLY A 111 -5.36 23.09 11.62
C GLY A 111 -5.67 22.05 12.71
N ILE A 112 -5.93 20.79 12.33
CA ILE A 112 -6.21 19.72 13.29
C ILE A 112 -4.89 19.11 13.73
N PHE A 113 -4.45 19.46 14.93
CA PHE A 113 -3.19 18.98 15.49
C PHE A 113 -3.39 17.67 16.30
N PRO A 114 -2.35 16.83 16.38
CA PRO A 114 -2.43 15.49 16.98
C PRO A 114 -2.55 15.50 18.51
N ASP A 115 -2.17 16.59 19.15
CA ASP A 115 -2.30 16.85 20.59
C ASP A 115 -3.77 17.03 21.00
N GLU A 116 -4.59 17.67 20.15
CA GLU A 116 -6.01 17.86 20.40
C GLU A 116 -6.86 16.67 19.92
N ASN A 117 -6.55 16.12 18.74
CA ASN A 117 -7.37 15.10 18.09
C ASN A 117 -6.54 13.90 17.60
N PRO A 118 -5.96 13.10 18.50
CA PRO A 118 -5.06 11.99 18.15
C PRO A 118 -5.75 10.89 17.32
N THR A 119 -7.06 10.71 17.50
CA THR A 119 -7.87 9.72 16.76
C THR A 119 -7.83 9.93 15.25
N LEU A 120 -7.93 11.17 14.77
CA LEU A 120 -7.89 11.46 13.33
C LEU A 120 -6.50 11.20 12.73
N TRP A 121 -5.46 11.49 13.50
CA TRP A 121 -4.08 11.21 13.12
C TRP A 121 -3.77 9.71 13.06
N LEU A 122 -4.39 8.89 13.91
CA LEU A 122 -4.27 7.42 13.87
C LEU A 122 -4.87 6.80 12.60
N PHE A 123 -5.86 7.44 11.97
CA PHE A 123 -6.40 7.03 10.67
C PHE A 123 -5.67 7.64 9.48
N SER A 124 -4.75 8.57 9.72
CA SER A 124 -3.90 9.15 8.68
C SER A 124 -2.73 8.22 8.32
N THR A 125 -1.98 8.56 7.29
CA THR A 125 -0.78 7.82 6.87
C THR A 125 0.38 7.89 7.86
N PHE A 126 0.27 8.75 8.89
CA PHE A 126 1.29 8.96 9.91
C PHE A 126 0.71 8.62 11.31
N PRO A 127 0.28 7.37 11.56
CA PRO A 127 -0.39 6.99 12.80
C PRO A 127 0.52 7.09 14.03
N TRP A 128 1.84 7.05 13.87
CA TRP A 128 2.79 7.21 14.98
C TRP A 128 2.70 8.58 15.64
N VAL A 129 2.34 9.63 14.90
CA VAL A 129 2.11 10.96 15.47
C VAL A 129 0.89 10.92 16.40
N GLY A 130 -0.19 10.23 15.99
CA GLY A 130 -1.35 10.02 16.84
C GLY A 130 -1.09 9.06 18.02
N LEU A 131 -0.17 8.10 17.88
CA LEU A 131 0.23 7.17 18.95
C LEU A 131 0.97 7.86 20.10
N GLU A 132 1.61 9.01 19.84
CA GLU A 132 2.32 9.75 20.88
C GLU A 132 1.36 10.35 21.91
N TYR A 133 0.25 10.93 21.43
CA TYR A 133 -0.73 11.66 22.23
C TYR A 133 -2.02 10.85 22.52
N GLY A 134 -2.27 9.76 21.79
CA GLY A 134 -3.48 8.93 21.93
C GLY A 134 -3.44 7.99 23.13
N THR A 135 -4.60 7.81 23.78
CA THR A 135 -4.78 6.81 24.83
C THR A 135 -4.86 5.39 24.26
N THR A 136 -4.48 4.37 25.03
CA THR A 136 -4.52 2.96 24.58
C THR A 136 -5.90 2.54 24.03
N THR A 137 -6.99 3.04 24.61
CA THR A 137 -8.35 2.74 24.13
C THR A 137 -8.63 3.34 22.76
N THR A 138 -8.24 4.60 22.52
CA THR A 138 -8.38 5.24 21.21
C THR A 138 -7.54 4.55 20.14
N VAL A 139 -6.33 4.11 20.49
CA VAL A 139 -5.44 3.35 19.61
C VAL A 139 -6.07 2.01 19.20
N LEU A 140 -6.64 1.26 20.15
CA LEU A 140 -7.33 0.00 19.86
C LEU A 140 -8.55 0.21 18.97
N MET A 141 -9.36 1.25 19.22
CA MET A 141 -10.53 1.56 18.39
C MET A 141 -10.13 1.94 16.96
N ALA A 142 -9.05 2.72 16.80
CA ALA A 142 -8.51 3.04 15.48
C ALA A 142 -8.03 1.78 14.74
N LEU A 143 -7.34 0.88 15.44
CA LEU A 143 -6.87 -0.39 14.88
C LEU A 143 -8.03 -1.29 14.45
N LEU A 144 -9.09 -1.40 15.25
CA LEU A 144 -10.31 -2.12 14.88
C LEU A 144 -10.93 -1.53 13.60
N GLY A 145 -10.99 -0.20 13.49
CA GLY A 145 -11.45 0.48 12.28
C GLY A 145 -10.63 0.09 11.03
N GLN A 146 -9.30 0.06 11.15
CA GLN A 146 -8.42 -0.35 10.04
C GLN A 146 -8.61 -1.82 9.64
N VAL A 147 -8.81 -2.71 10.61
CA VAL A 147 -9.11 -4.13 10.35
C VAL A 147 -10.43 -4.27 9.59
N ILE A 148 -11.47 -3.50 9.96
CA ILE A 148 -12.75 -3.50 9.23
C ILE A 148 -12.55 -3.07 7.78
N VAL A 149 -11.81 -1.98 7.53
CA VAL A 149 -11.50 -1.52 6.17
C VAL A 149 -10.76 -2.60 5.37
N LEU A 150 -9.79 -3.27 5.99
CA LEU A 150 -9.03 -4.36 5.38
C LEU A 150 -9.93 -5.54 5.01
N ILE A 151 -10.85 -5.93 5.90
CA ILE A 151 -11.83 -7.00 5.64
C ILE A 151 -12.71 -6.62 4.44
N LEU A 152 -13.24 -5.39 4.41
CA LEU A 152 -14.10 -4.93 3.31
C LEU A 152 -13.37 -4.95 1.96
N LEU A 153 -12.14 -4.44 1.92
CA LEU A 153 -11.31 -4.46 0.71
C LEU A 153 -11.03 -5.89 0.22
N ASN A 154 -10.70 -6.80 1.14
CA ASN A 154 -10.43 -8.19 0.79
C ASN A 154 -11.69 -8.93 0.30
N LEU A 155 -12.87 -8.63 0.86
CA LEU A 155 -14.14 -9.15 0.37
C LEU A 155 -14.44 -8.66 -1.04
N GLN A 156 -14.20 -7.38 -1.33
CA GLN A 156 -14.38 -6.82 -2.66
C GLN A 156 -13.43 -7.48 -3.68
N LEU A 157 -12.18 -7.69 -3.30
CA LEU A 157 -11.19 -8.39 -4.12
C LEU A 157 -11.66 -9.81 -4.47
N ARG A 158 -12.16 -10.58 -3.48
CA ARG A 158 -12.71 -11.93 -3.71
C ARG A 158 -13.88 -11.92 -4.68
N ARG A 159 -14.79 -10.95 -4.56
CA ARG A 159 -15.93 -10.80 -5.48
C ARG A 159 -15.47 -10.58 -6.92
N GLN A 160 -14.48 -9.71 -7.14
CA GLN A 160 -13.95 -9.48 -8.48
C GLN A 160 -13.25 -10.71 -9.05
N LEU A 161 -12.49 -11.45 -8.22
CA LEU A 161 -11.81 -12.67 -8.65
C LEU A 161 -12.82 -13.72 -9.14
N LYS A 162 -13.94 -13.88 -8.42
CA LYS A 162 -15.02 -14.78 -8.80
C LYS A 162 -15.63 -14.40 -10.16
N GLN A 163 -15.94 -13.12 -10.36
CA GLN A 163 -16.52 -12.62 -11.62
C GLN A 163 -15.59 -12.81 -12.83
N VAL A 164 -14.28 -12.60 -12.64
CA VAL A 164 -13.28 -12.82 -13.68
C VAL A 164 -13.17 -14.32 -14.02
N GLY A 165 -13.22 -15.19 -13.00
CA GLY A 165 -13.23 -16.65 -13.20
C GLY A 165 -14.45 -17.13 -13.98
N GLU A 166 -15.65 -16.69 -13.60
CA GLU A 166 -16.90 -17.07 -14.28
C GLU A 166 -16.92 -16.61 -15.75
N SER A 167 -16.34 -15.44 -16.06
CA SER A 167 -16.24 -14.94 -17.43
C SER A 167 -15.30 -15.78 -18.29
N ALA A 168 -14.17 -16.25 -17.73
CA ALA A 168 -13.22 -17.11 -18.43
C ALA A 168 -13.80 -18.51 -18.70
N SER A 169 -14.48 -19.10 -17.71
CA SER A 169 -15.13 -20.40 -17.87
C SER A 169 -16.24 -20.36 -18.93
N LYS A 170 -17.06 -19.30 -18.97
CA LYS A 170 -18.10 -19.15 -20.00
C LYS A 170 -17.53 -18.99 -21.41
N ALA A 171 -16.43 -18.23 -21.56
CA ALA A 171 -15.77 -18.06 -22.86
C ALA A 171 -15.20 -19.37 -23.40
N LEU A 172 -14.59 -20.20 -22.53
CA LEU A 172 -14.08 -21.51 -22.92
C LEU A 172 -15.20 -22.48 -23.34
N LEU A 173 -16.32 -22.51 -22.62
CA LEU A 173 -17.46 -23.36 -22.97
C LEU A 173 -18.14 -22.93 -24.28
N SER A 174 -18.14 -21.63 -24.61
CA SER A 174 -18.66 -21.16 -25.91
C SER A 174 -17.73 -21.47 -27.09
N MET A 175 -16.44 -21.69 -26.85
CA MET A 175 -15.47 -22.08 -27.88
C MET A 175 -15.50 -23.59 -28.18
N ASP A 176 -15.90 -24.41 -27.21
CA ASP A 176 -16.04 -25.87 -27.37
C ASP A 176 -17.37 -26.28 -28.05
N ASN A 177 -18.39 -25.43 -27.96
CA ASN A 177 -19.74 -25.69 -28.50
C ASN A 177 -19.97 -25.12 -29.93
N GLY A 178 -18.92 -24.71 -30.65
CA GLY A 178 -19.00 -24.17 -32.02
C GLY A 178 -18.04 -24.87 -32.96
#